data_AF-A0A2S9FB71-F1
#
_entry.id   AF-A0A2S9FB71-F1
#
_cell.length_a   1.000
_cell.length_b   1.000
_cell.length_c   1.000
_cell.angle_alpha   90.00
_cell.angle_beta   90.00
_cell.angle_gamma   90.00
#
_symmetry.space_group_name_H-M   'P 1'
#
loop_
_entity.id
_entity.type
_entity.pdbx_description
1 polymer ?
#
loop_
_entity_poly.entity_id
_entity_poly.type
_entity_poly.pdbx_seq_one_letter_code
_entity_poly.pdbx_strand_id
1 'polypeptide(L)'
;MRVLSTYRLQMRGPASGQAFTFADAENLVGYLADLGVSHVYLSPILTAGVGSSHGYDVTDPTTVSAELGGPEGFRRLADAA
;
A
#
# COMPACT_ATOMS: atom_id res chain seq x y z
N MET A 1 18.30 5.36 -1.03
CA MET A 1 17.89 6.11 -2.23
C MET A 1 17.66 7.58 -1.87
N ARG A 2 17.94 8.54 -2.76
CA ARG A 2 17.66 9.97 -2.48
C ARG A 2 16.19 10.26 -2.78
N VAL A 3 15.51 10.99 -1.90
CA VAL A 3 14.13 11.45 -2.14
C VAL A 3 14.13 12.59 -3.16
N LEU A 4 13.37 12.43 -4.25
CA LEU A 4 13.21 13.43 -5.32
C LEU A 4 11.74 13.80 -5.54
N SER A 5 10.89 12.79 -5.67
CA SER A 5 9.46 12.88 -5.94
C SER A 5 8.69 11.73 -5.28
N THR A 6 7.43 11.97 -4.93
CA THR A 6 6.54 10.97 -4.32
C THR A 6 5.31 10.73 -5.18
N TYR A 7 4.84 9.49 -5.24
CA TYR A 7 3.56 9.13 -5.87
C TYR A 7 2.60 8.52 -4.84
N ARG A 8 1.42 9.13 -4.67
CA ARG A 8 0.43 8.71 -3.67
C ARG A 8 -0.39 7.51 -4.17
N LEU A 9 -0.42 6.43 -3.39
CA LEU A 9 -1.24 5.25 -3.65
C LEU A 9 -2.32 5.09 -2.57
N GLN A 10 -3.56 4.94 -3.01
CA GLN A 10 -4.72 4.72 -2.13
C GLN A 10 -4.95 3.22 -1.96
N MET A 11 -4.40 2.65 -0.89
CA MET A 11 -4.48 1.24 -0.55
C MET A 11 -5.89 0.89 -0.06
N ARG A 12 -6.45 -0.20 -0.60
CA ARG A 12 -7.81 -0.65 -0.32
C ARG A 12 -7.88 -2.17 -0.30
N GLY A 13 -8.47 -2.71 0.76
CA GLY A 13 -8.72 -4.15 0.90
C GLY A 13 -9.85 -4.63 0.00
N PRO A 14 -9.95 -5.94 -0.30
CA PRO A 14 -11.06 -6.52 -1.05
C PRO A 14 -12.45 -6.18 -0.49
N ALA A 15 -12.59 -6.08 0.84
CA ALA A 15 -13.89 -5.79 1.44
C ALA A 15 -14.34 -4.34 1.20
N SER A 16 -13.47 -3.45 0.71
CA SER A 16 -13.85 -2.07 0.39
C SER A 16 -14.65 -1.93 -0.92
N GLY A 17 -14.86 -3.04 -1.65
CA GLY A 17 -15.57 -3.06 -2.94
C GLY A 17 -14.73 -2.67 -4.17
N GLN A 18 -13.51 -2.16 -3.98
CA GLN A 18 -12.57 -1.86 -5.06
C GLN A 18 -11.12 -2.02 -4.56
N ALA A 19 -10.63 -3.25 -4.61
CA ALA A 19 -9.31 -3.60 -4.11
C ALA A 19 -8.18 -2.83 -4.81
N PHE A 20 -7.17 -2.46 -4.04
CA PHE A 20 -5.85 -2.04 -4.49
C PHE A 20 -4.87 -2.37 -3.35
N THR A 21 -4.32 -3.58 -3.39
CA THR A 21 -3.51 -4.22 -2.35
C THR A 21 -2.01 -3.99 -2.56
N PHE A 22 -1.15 -4.52 -1.67
CA PHE A 22 0.30 -4.44 -1.88
C PHE A 22 0.75 -5.16 -3.16
N ALA A 23 0.11 -6.26 -3.53
CA ALA A 23 0.41 -6.97 -4.77
C ALA A 23 0.07 -6.12 -6.01
N ASP A 24 -1.02 -5.35 -5.95
CA ASP A 24 -1.40 -4.44 -7.04
C ASP A 24 -0.41 -3.27 -7.14
N ALA A 25 0.05 -2.75 -6.00
CA ALA A 25 1.08 -1.71 -5.96
C ALA A 25 2.44 -2.21 -6.47
N GLU A 26 2.81 -3.45 -6.15
CA GLU A 26 4.06 -4.10 -6.60
C GLU A 26 4.12 -4.16 -8.13
N ASN A 27 3.00 -4.49 -8.79
CA ASN A 27 2.89 -4.51 -10.25
C ASN A 27 3.10 -3.13 -10.92
N LEU A 28 2.97 -2.03 -10.17
CA LEU A 28 3.20 -0.68 -10.69
C LEU A 28 4.63 -0.18 -10.49
N VAL A 29 5.47 -0.87 -9.72
CA VAL A 29 6.82 -0.37 -9.36
C VAL A 29 7.65 -0.07 -10.61
N GLY A 30 7.69 -0.98 -11.58
CA GLY A 30 8.42 -0.75 -12.84
C GLY A 30 7.90 0.47 -13.62
N TYR A 31 6.58 0.61 -13.72
CA TYR A 31 5.96 1.78 -14.37
C TYR A 31 6.30 3.09 -13.65
N LEU A 32 6.26 3.10 -12.32
CA LEU A 32 6.55 4.29 -11.52
C LEU A 32 8.04 4.68 -11.62
N ALA A 33 8.93 3.69 -11.69
CA ALA A 33 10.34 3.90 -11.96
C ALA A 33 10.57 4.53 -13.34
N ASP A 34 9.95 3.99 -14.40
CA ASP A 34 10.02 4.54 -15.76
C ASP A 34 9.44 5.96 -15.85
N LEU A 35 8.41 6.26 -15.07
CA LEU A 35 7.83 7.61 -14.94
C LEU A 35 8.78 8.60 -14.25
N GLY A 36 9.79 8.13 -13.52
CA GLY A 36 10.74 8.95 -12.75
C GLY A 36 10.31 9.24 -11.31
N VAL A 37 9.39 8.46 -10.75
CA VAL A 37 9.02 8.52 -9.33
C VAL A 37 10.13 7.92 -8.49
N SER A 38 10.55 8.62 -7.43
CA SER A 38 11.59 8.09 -6.54
C SER A 38 11.07 7.30 -5.35
N HIS A 39 9.87 7.61 -4.85
CA HIS A 39 9.29 7.01 -3.65
C HIS A 39 7.78 6.84 -3.81
N VAL A 40 7.25 5.70 -3.40
CA VAL A 40 5.80 5.53 -3.24
C VAL A 40 5.37 6.03 -1.86
N TYR A 41 4.27 6.78 -1.83
CA TYR A 41 3.63 7.24 -0.61
C TYR A 41 2.31 6.50 -0.46
N LEU A 42 2.28 5.49 0.41
CA LEU A 42 1.07 4.71 0.66
C LEU A 42 0.10 5.46 1.60
N SER A 43 -1.20 5.23 1.43
CA SER A 43 -2.18 5.48 2.51
C SER A 43 -1.91 4.57 3.72
N PRO A 44 -2.55 4.79 4.89
CA PRO A 44 -2.33 3.97 6.06
C PRO A 44 -2.49 2.47 5.78
N ILE A 45 -1.61 1.67 6.39
CA ILE A 45 -1.48 0.23 6.13
C ILE A 45 -1.82 -0.66 7.34
N LEU A 46 -2.06 -0.06 8.50
CA LEU A 46 -2.43 -0.78 9.71
C LEU A 46 -3.85 -1.32 9.62
N THR A 47 -4.18 -2.30 10.45
CA THR A 47 -5.52 -2.89 10.49
C THR A 47 -6.57 -1.83 10.84
N ALA A 48 -7.52 -1.64 9.92
CA ALA A 48 -8.62 -0.69 10.01
C ALA A 48 -9.97 -1.41 10.11
N GLY A 49 -11.07 -0.66 10.18
CA GLY A 49 -12.42 -1.22 10.07
C GLY A 49 -12.60 -2.07 8.82
N VAL A 50 -13.36 -3.17 8.93
CA VAL A 50 -13.65 -4.07 7.80
C VAL A 50 -14.30 -3.28 6.67
N GLY A 51 -13.77 -3.44 5.46
CA GLY A 51 -14.24 -2.71 4.28
C GLY A 51 -13.86 -1.23 4.23
N SER A 52 -12.97 -0.76 5.10
CA SER A 52 -12.42 0.59 5.01
C SER A 52 -11.79 0.83 3.62
N SER A 53 -12.15 1.96 3.02
CA SER A 53 -11.63 2.40 1.71
C SER A 53 -10.43 3.34 1.81
N HIS A 54 -9.98 3.65 3.03
CA HIS A 54 -8.93 4.65 3.27
C HIS A 54 -7.95 4.31 4.40
N GLY A 55 -8.30 3.44 5.34
CA GLY A 55 -7.40 2.94 6.39
C GLY A 55 -7.11 3.90 7.56
N TYR A 56 -7.84 5.01 7.67
CA TYR A 56 -7.61 6.01 8.74
C TYR A 56 -8.36 5.67 10.04
N ASP A 57 -9.36 4.82 9.93
CA ASP A 57 -10.18 4.23 10.99
C ASP A 57 -9.50 2.98 11.57
N VAL A 58 -8.27 3.16 12.08
CA VAL A 58 -7.44 2.09 12.64
C VAL A 58 -8.12 1.45 13.85
N THR A 59 -8.21 0.12 13.85
CA THR A 59 -8.79 -0.69 14.93
C THR A 59 -7.73 -1.49 15.68
N ASP A 60 -6.62 -1.84 15.02
CA ASP A 60 -5.44 -2.44 15.63
C ASP A 60 -4.15 -1.80 15.09
N PRO A 61 -3.45 -0.99 15.90
CA PRO A 61 -2.22 -0.31 15.48
C PRO A 61 -0.98 -1.21 15.50
N THR A 62 -1.10 -2.49 15.89
CA THR A 62 0.03 -3.42 16.03
C THR A 62 0.21 -4.34 14.82
N THR A 63 -0.78 -4.38 13.91
CA THR A 63 -0.78 -5.29 12.76
C THR A 63 -0.91 -4.53 11.44
N VAL A 64 -0.18 -5.02 10.43
CA VAL A 64 -0.40 -4.61 9.03
C VAL A 64 -1.66 -5.31 8.52
N SER A 65 -2.54 -4.57 7.86
CA SER A 65 -3.84 -5.05 7.41
C SER A 65 -3.73 -6.33 6.57
N ALA A 66 -4.39 -7.40 7.03
CA ALA A 66 -4.47 -8.65 6.30
C ALA A 66 -5.17 -8.50 4.94
N GLU A 67 -6.16 -7.59 4.85
CA GLU A 67 -6.85 -7.29 3.59
C GLU A 67 -5.93 -6.68 2.53
N LEU A 68 -4.84 -6.00 2.93
CA LEU A 68 -3.85 -5.47 1.99
C LEU A 68 -2.79 -6.50 1.58
N GLY A 69 -2.77 -7.68 2.23
CA GLY A 69 -1.76 -8.72 2.03
C GLY A 69 -0.83 -8.93 3.24
N GLY A 70 -1.07 -8.24 4.35
CA GLY A 70 -0.34 -8.42 5.62
C GLY A 70 1.14 -8.00 5.56
N PRO A 71 1.92 -8.31 6.62
CA PRO A 71 3.32 -7.89 6.73
C PRO A 71 4.20 -8.47 5.62
N GLU A 72 3.89 -9.68 5.15
CA GLU A 72 4.61 -10.34 4.05
C GLU A 72 4.37 -9.66 2.71
N GLY A 73 3.13 -9.24 2.42
CA GLY A 73 2.83 -8.45 1.22
C GLY A 73 3.52 -7.09 1.26
N PHE A 74 3.53 -6.43 2.42
CA PHE A 74 4.24 -5.17 2.59
C PHE A 74 5.76 -5.32 2.36
N ARG A 75 6.37 -6.39 2.88
CA ARG A 75 7.79 -6.67 2.69
C ARG A 75 8.14 -6.91 1.21
N ARG A 76 7.33 -7.68 0.47
CA ARG A 76 7.55 -7.86 -0.98
C ARG A 76 7.50 -6.56 -1.76
N LEU A 77 6.51 -5.70 -1.47
CA LEU A 77 6.42 -4.37 -2.09
C LEU A 77 7.65 -3.52 -1.76
N ALA A 78 8.11 -3.56 -0.51
CA ALA A 78 9.30 -2.81 -0.07
C ALA A 78 10.60 -3.33 -0.71
N ASP A 79 10.72 -4.64 -0.93
CA ASP A 79 11.89 -5.26 -1.58
C ASP A 79 11.92 -4.98 -3.10
N ALA A 80 10.75 -4.80 -3.72
CA ALA A 80 10.63 -4.50 -5.15
C ALA A 80 10.92 -3.02 -5.50
N ALA A 81 10.64 -2.09 -4.57
CA ALA A 81 10.72 -0.64 -4.76
C ALA A 81 12.12 -0.06 -4.46
#